data_AF-A0A024E773-F1
#
_entry.id   AF-A0A024E773-F1
#
_cell.length_a   1.000
_cell.length_b   1.000
_cell.length_c   1.000
_cell.angle_alpha   90.00
_cell.angle_beta   90.00
_cell.angle_gamma   90.00
#
_symmetry.space_group_name_H-M   'P 1'
#
loop_
_entity.id
_entity.type
_entity.pdbx_description
1 polymer ?
#
loop_
_entity_poly.entity_id
_entity_poly.type
_entity_poly.pdbx_seq_one_letter_code
_entity_poly.pdbx_strand_id
1 'polypeptide(L)'
;MLSAILPGIANAGPRPDNMVYLRTIDPTIEQDIRYASAHNFTGHPLDGYDAAECLLSLDTAQALSRVQQALQKQGYGLKVFDCYRPSRAVADMGRFATEPGNPRKAEFYPRVDKQDFWRLGYVARVSNHSRGSTVDLTLIGPKALPADTWIPKAAQVDCTAPYAQRWRDGALDMGTGYDCFDERAHTANPTINATAKENRQRLSSAMEKEGFAGYSKEWWHFTFGGDGAPKNVMDFPITPLSTSEVLDSSHQLIVVTTKNWDDIQGIAQRYERDGASFRKVGDGFAVVVGKNGMAWGKGLGNVEPGEGPVKREGDGKAPAGIFRLGTAFGYDATAETKLPYLALTSTTECVDDRKSERYNELVDGAAIAKDWNSSEQMREEAGYRKGIFIEHNTPASPGAGSCIFFHIWRGPASPTLGCTAMDQGDISRLLEWLNPRESPVLVQMPEGEYEQLRERWKLPRR
;
A
#
# COMPACT_ATOMS: atom_id res chain seq x y z
N MET A 1 45.36 25.96 -19.47
CA MET A 1 44.27 25.87 -18.49
C MET A 1 43.15 25.06 -19.13
N LEU A 2 43.06 23.76 -18.81
CA LEU A 2 41.91 22.93 -19.18
C LEU A 2 40.76 23.28 -18.23
N SER A 3 39.68 23.83 -18.77
CA SER A 3 38.45 24.08 -18.02
C SER A 3 37.67 22.77 -17.93
N ALA A 4 37.65 22.15 -16.76
CA ALA A 4 36.79 21.00 -16.49
C ALA A 4 35.33 21.49 -16.45
N ILE A 5 34.51 20.99 -17.38
CA ILE A 5 33.06 21.14 -17.34
C ILE A 5 32.56 20.11 -16.33
N LEU A 6 32.27 20.56 -15.10
CA LEU A 6 31.49 19.77 -14.14
C LEU A 6 30.08 19.59 -14.72
N PRO A 7 29.57 18.35 -14.86
CA PRO A 7 28.17 18.14 -15.17
C PRO A 7 27.34 18.67 -13.99
N GLY A 8 26.52 19.68 -14.25
CA GLY A 8 25.59 20.22 -13.26
C GLY A 8 24.63 19.12 -12.83
N ILE A 9 24.61 18.84 -11.52
CA ILE A 9 23.56 18.07 -10.88
C ILE A 9 22.26 18.83 -11.15
N ALA A 10 21.42 18.29 -12.04
CA ALA A 10 20.07 18.82 -12.24
C ALA A 10 19.34 18.72 -10.91
N ASN A 11 19.15 19.86 -10.27
CA ASN A 11 18.42 19.95 -9.01
C ASN A 11 16.98 19.51 -9.28
N ALA A 12 16.52 18.46 -8.59
CA ALA A 12 15.15 17.98 -8.70
C ALA A 12 14.19 19.14 -8.41
N GLY A 13 13.19 19.37 -9.27
CA GLY A 13 12.13 20.33 -8.96
C GLY A 13 11.32 19.87 -7.75
N PRO A 14 10.66 20.76 -7.00
CA PRO A 14 9.68 20.33 -6.00
C PRO A 14 8.50 19.62 -6.68
N ARG A 15 7.87 18.67 -5.97
CA ARG A 15 6.61 18.06 -6.43
C ARG A 15 5.55 19.18 -6.62
N PRO A 16 4.90 19.29 -7.78
CA PRO A 16 3.80 20.24 -7.98
C PRO A 16 2.59 19.95 -7.07
N ASP A 17 1.88 20.98 -6.62
CA ASP A 17 0.75 20.86 -5.69
C ASP A 17 -0.40 19.99 -6.24
N ASN A 18 -0.58 19.96 -7.55
CA ASN A 18 -1.60 19.14 -8.21
C ASN A 18 -1.21 17.67 -8.37
N MET A 19 0.01 17.27 -7.97
CA MET A 19 0.45 15.88 -7.94
C MET A 19 0.15 15.27 -6.58
N VAL A 20 -0.88 14.43 -6.53
CA VAL A 20 -1.42 13.84 -5.30
C VAL A 20 -1.12 12.35 -5.23
N TYR A 21 -1.00 11.85 -4.01
CA TYR A 21 -0.84 10.42 -3.79
C TYR A 21 -2.18 9.74 -4.03
N LEU A 22 -2.20 8.68 -4.83
CA LEU A 22 -3.45 8.01 -5.17
C LEU A 22 -4.21 7.53 -3.93
N ARG A 23 -3.49 7.04 -2.92
CA ARG A 23 -4.09 6.56 -1.66
C ARG A 23 -4.79 7.64 -0.83
N THR A 24 -4.50 8.93 -1.05
CA THR A 24 -5.23 10.02 -0.37
C THR A 24 -6.52 10.37 -1.11
N ILE A 25 -6.68 9.88 -2.34
CA ILE A 25 -7.89 10.07 -3.14
C ILE A 25 -8.78 8.82 -3.07
N ASP A 26 -8.17 7.63 -3.19
CA ASP A 26 -8.86 6.35 -3.07
C ASP A 26 -7.92 5.30 -2.44
N PRO A 27 -8.00 5.09 -1.11
CA PRO A 27 -7.16 4.11 -0.43
C PRO A 27 -7.53 2.66 -0.75
N THR A 28 -8.64 2.42 -1.47
CA THR A 28 -9.09 1.07 -1.83
C THR A 28 -8.42 0.51 -3.08
N ILE A 29 -7.63 1.32 -3.79
CA ILE A 29 -6.84 0.87 -4.94
C ILE A 29 -5.52 0.28 -4.42
N GLU A 30 -5.28 -0.99 -4.70
CA GLU A 30 -4.04 -1.66 -4.30
C GLU A 30 -2.84 -1.09 -5.05
N GLN A 31 -1.69 -0.95 -4.38
CA GLN A 31 -0.47 -0.44 -4.97
C GLN A 31 0.66 -1.46 -4.84
N ASP A 32 1.21 -1.86 -5.98
CA ASP A 32 2.38 -2.75 -6.10
C ASP A 32 3.42 -2.07 -6.99
N ILE A 33 3.99 -0.97 -6.48
CA ILE A 33 4.83 -0.04 -7.26
C ILE A 33 6.18 -0.68 -7.61
N ARG A 34 6.24 -1.33 -8.78
CA ARG A 34 7.32 -2.27 -9.15
C ARG A 34 8.69 -1.63 -9.21
N TYR A 35 8.75 -0.39 -9.69
CA TYR A 35 10.00 0.33 -9.85
C TYR A 35 10.59 0.86 -8.55
N ALA A 36 9.86 0.79 -7.43
CA ALA A 36 10.41 1.01 -6.09
C ALA A 36 11.09 -0.24 -5.50
N SER A 37 11.13 -1.35 -6.24
CA SER A 37 11.73 -2.63 -5.80
C SER A 37 12.63 -3.22 -6.88
N ALA A 38 13.36 -4.29 -6.55
CA ALA A 38 14.14 -5.05 -7.53
C ALA A 38 13.31 -6.07 -8.34
N HIS A 39 12.00 -6.19 -8.11
CA HIS A 39 11.12 -7.06 -8.90
C HIS A 39 10.56 -6.35 -10.14
N ASN A 40 11.46 -5.96 -11.02
CA ASN A 40 11.14 -5.41 -12.32
C ASN A 40 12.21 -5.84 -13.35
N PHE A 41 12.03 -5.50 -14.62
CA PHE A 41 12.91 -5.97 -15.70
C PHE A 41 14.37 -5.49 -15.60
N THR A 42 14.68 -4.42 -14.85
CA THR A 42 16.06 -3.95 -14.62
C THR A 42 16.75 -4.66 -13.46
N GLY A 43 15.98 -5.35 -12.60
CA GLY A 43 16.49 -6.07 -11.43
C GLY A 43 16.94 -5.19 -10.26
N HIS A 44 16.62 -3.89 -10.26
CA HIS A 44 16.90 -2.94 -9.17
C HIS A 44 15.81 -1.86 -9.09
N PRO A 45 15.61 -1.21 -7.92
CA PRO A 45 14.75 -0.04 -7.82
C PRO A 45 15.28 1.08 -8.73
N LEU A 46 14.39 1.74 -9.48
CA LEU A 46 14.79 2.78 -10.42
C LEU A 46 15.06 4.10 -9.71
N ASP A 47 15.96 4.89 -10.30
CA ASP A 47 16.27 6.24 -9.82
C ASP A 47 15.00 7.08 -9.57
N GLY A 48 14.89 7.69 -8.40
CA GLY A 48 13.77 8.56 -8.03
C GLY A 48 12.53 7.87 -7.47
N TYR A 49 12.49 6.54 -7.41
CA TYR A 49 11.51 5.80 -6.62
C TYR A 49 12.01 5.63 -5.17
N ASP A 50 12.06 6.73 -4.41
CA ASP A 50 12.48 6.70 -3.00
C ASP A 50 11.39 6.12 -2.08
N ALA A 51 10.19 5.87 -2.62
CA ALA A 51 9.08 5.19 -1.98
C ALA A 51 8.21 4.42 -2.99
N ALA A 52 7.56 3.36 -2.50
CA ALA A 52 6.56 2.59 -3.25
C ALA A 52 5.18 3.30 -3.20
N GLU A 53 5.12 4.46 -3.85
CA GLU A 53 3.94 5.34 -3.84
C GLU A 53 3.49 5.71 -5.26
N CYS A 54 2.18 5.59 -5.53
CA CYS A 54 1.57 6.08 -6.75
C CYS A 54 1.22 7.56 -6.62
N LEU A 55 1.88 8.41 -7.42
CA LEU A 55 1.53 9.81 -7.59
C LEU A 55 0.87 10.03 -8.96
N LEU A 56 -0.22 10.80 -8.98
CA LEU A 56 -0.94 11.16 -10.20
C LEU A 56 -1.36 12.64 -10.10
N SER A 57 -1.65 13.27 -11.23
CA SER A 57 -2.37 14.54 -11.20
C SER A 57 -3.73 14.34 -10.52
N LEU A 58 -4.22 15.34 -9.79
CA LEU A 58 -5.48 15.26 -9.05
C LEU A 58 -6.64 14.76 -9.91
N ASP A 59 -6.80 15.30 -11.11
CA ASP A 59 -7.88 14.92 -12.03
C ASP A 59 -7.74 13.47 -12.50
N THR A 60 -6.51 13.00 -12.75
CA THR A 60 -6.25 11.60 -13.09
C THR A 60 -6.57 10.67 -11.92
N ALA A 61 -6.18 11.03 -10.69
CA ALA A 61 -6.47 10.23 -9.50
C ALA A 61 -7.99 10.15 -9.24
N GLN A 62 -8.71 11.26 -9.41
CA GLN A 62 -10.17 11.29 -9.29
C GLN A 62 -10.86 10.47 -10.37
N ALA A 63 -10.39 10.53 -11.62
CA ALA A 63 -10.90 9.69 -12.70
C ALA A 63 -10.67 8.21 -12.40
N LEU A 64 -9.48 7.86 -11.91
CA LEU A 64 -9.15 6.49 -11.54
C LEU A 64 -10.02 5.98 -10.37
N SER A 65 -10.33 6.83 -9.38
CA SER A 65 -11.28 6.47 -8.31
C SER A 65 -12.69 6.17 -8.85
N ARG A 66 -13.16 6.90 -9.88
CA ARG A 66 -14.46 6.58 -10.52
C ARG A 66 -14.43 5.22 -11.23
N VAL A 67 -13.31 4.88 -11.88
CA VAL A 67 -13.09 3.53 -12.45
C VAL A 67 -13.17 2.47 -11.34
N GLN A 68 -12.43 2.67 -10.24
CA GLN A 68 -12.44 1.79 -9.08
C GLN A 68 -13.86 1.57 -8.54
N GLN A 69 -14.61 2.65 -8.31
CA GLN A 69 -15.99 2.56 -7.82
C GLN A 69 -16.93 1.81 -8.78
N ALA A 70 -16.75 1.96 -10.09
CA ALA A 70 -17.55 1.25 -11.09
C ALA A 70 -17.23 -0.25 -11.14
N LEU A 71 -15.96 -0.62 -10.93
CA LEU A 71 -15.49 -2.01 -10.87
C LEU A 71 -15.89 -2.70 -9.56
N GLN A 72 -15.84 -1.99 -8.43
CA GLN A 72 -16.26 -2.51 -7.12
C GLN A 72 -17.71 -2.97 -7.11
N LYS A 73 -18.60 -2.24 -7.81
CA LYS A 73 -20.02 -2.64 -7.98
C LYS A 73 -20.19 -3.98 -8.72
N GLN A 74 -19.15 -4.42 -9.44
CA GLN A 74 -19.12 -5.68 -10.18
C GLN A 74 -18.28 -6.75 -9.46
N GLY A 75 -17.80 -6.47 -8.23
CA GLY A 75 -16.94 -7.37 -7.47
C GLY A 75 -15.47 -7.37 -7.87
N TYR A 76 -15.01 -6.36 -8.62
CA TYR A 76 -13.61 -6.21 -9.03
C TYR A 76 -12.95 -5.00 -8.35
N GLY A 77 -11.63 -4.97 -8.31
CA GLY A 77 -10.85 -3.81 -7.90
C GLY A 77 -9.68 -3.55 -8.84
N LEU A 78 -9.01 -2.42 -8.65
CA LEU A 78 -7.79 -2.05 -9.34
C LEU A 78 -6.55 -2.31 -8.48
N LYS A 79 -5.46 -2.69 -9.16
CA LYS A 79 -4.10 -2.69 -8.62
C LYS A 79 -3.19 -1.94 -9.57
N VAL A 80 -2.45 -0.96 -9.07
CA VAL A 80 -1.50 -0.15 -9.86
C VAL A 80 -0.06 -0.64 -9.68
N PHE A 81 0.69 -0.68 -10.78
CA PHE A 81 2.10 -1.08 -10.84
C PHE A 81 3.04 0.10 -11.06
N ASP A 82 2.59 1.12 -11.79
CA ASP A 82 3.31 2.38 -11.97
C ASP A 82 2.34 3.55 -12.24
N CYS A 83 2.76 4.76 -11.88
CA CYS A 83 1.98 5.98 -12.01
C CYS A 83 2.88 7.11 -12.57
N TYR A 84 3.03 8.24 -11.87
CA TYR A 84 4.09 9.18 -12.20
C TYR A 84 5.47 8.51 -12.14
N ARG A 85 6.23 8.60 -13.24
CA ARG A 85 7.60 8.09 -13.36
C ARG A 85 8.56 9.27 -13.55
N PRO A 86 9.45 9.57 -12.58
CA PRO A 86 10.44 10.63 -12.73
C PRO A 86 11.26 10.47 -14.02
N SER A 87 11.61 11.58 -14.67
CA SER A 87 12.41 11.52 -15.91
C SER A 87 13.77 10.83 -15.68
N ARG A 88 14.33 10.91 -14.47
CA ARG A 88 15.54 10.14 -14.11
C ARG A 88 15.35 8.62 -14.12
N ALA A 89 14.17 8.09 -13.78
CA ALA A 89 13.87 6.67 -13.91
C ALA A 89 13.80 6.24 -15.38
N VAL A 90 13.31 7.11 -16.27
CA VAL A 90 13.33 6.87 -17.71
C VAL A 90 14.77 6.83 -18.23
N ALA A 91 15.63 7.74 -17.75
CA ALA A 91 17.06 7.72 -18.07
C ALA A 91 17.73 6.44 -17.56
N ASP A 92 17.33 5.94 -16.39
CA ASP A 92 17.81 4.70 -15.81
C ASP A 92 17.45 3.47 -16.65
N MET A 93 16.18 3.34 -17.06
CA MET A 93 15.75 2.33 -18.05
C MET A 93 16.56 2.41 -19.35
N GLY A 94 16.91 3.63 -19.77
CA GLY A 94 17.75 3.88 -20.93
C GLY A 94 19.19 3.39 -20.75
N ARG A 95 19.82 3.65 -19.59
CA ARG A 95 21.15 3.12 -19.24
C ARG A 95 21.12 1.60 -19.19
N PHE A 96 20.11 1.04 -18.50
CA PHE A 96 19.87 -0.38 -18.46
C PHE A 96 19.86 -0.99 -19.86
N ALA A 97 19.11 -0.43 -20.82
CA ALA A 97 19.04 -0.96 -22.18
C ALA A 97 20.40 -0.99 -22.92
N THR A 98 21.38 -0.20 -22.49
CA THR A 98 22.71 -0.10 -23.11
C THR A 98 23.82 -0.84 -22.36
N GLU A 99 23.69 -1.02 -21.04
CA GLU A 99 24.69 -1.64 -20.19
C GLU A 99 24.73 -3.18 -20.33
N PRO A 100 25.88 -3.82 -20.08
CA PRO A 100 25.99 -5.27 -20.12
C PRO A 100 25.14 -5.94 -19.02
N GLY A 101 24.77 -7.19 -19.25
CA GLY A 101 23.98 -8.00 -18.31
C GLY A 101 22.49 -8.03 -18.63
N ASN A 102 21.84 -9.13 -18.25
CA ASN A 102 20.45 -9.43 -18.57
C ASN A 102 19.69 -9.87 -17.31
N PRO A 103 19.67 -9.03 -16.24
CA PRO A 103 18.94 -9.36 -15.03
C PRO A 103 17.48 -9.61 -15.37
N ARG A 104 16.89 -10.63 -14.77
CA ARG A 104 15.46 -10.96 -14.94
C ARG A 104 15.02 -11.25 -16.38
N LYS A 105 15.94 -11.52 -17.32
CA LYS A 105 15.60 -11.80 -18.73
C LYS A 105 14.65 -12.98 -18.89
N ALA A 106 14.86 -14.07 -18.14
CA ALA A 106 14.02 -15.26 -18.28
C ALA A 106 12.56 -15.01 -17.87
N GLU A 107 12.33 -13.98 -17.03
CA GLU A 107 11.00 -13.56 -16.61
C GLU A 107 10.38 -12.54 -17.56
N PHE A 108 10.98 -11.36 -17.75
CA PHE A 108 10.30 -10.24 -18.41
C PHE A 108 10.50 -10.16 -19.93
N TYR A 109 11.65 -10.60 -20.45
CA TYR A 109 12.02 -10.42 -21.86
C TYR A 109 12.78 -11.62 -22.46
N PRO A 110 12.31 -12.87 -22.26
CA PRO A 110 13.08 -14.07 -22.60
C PRO A 110 13.37 -14.23 -24.09
N ARG A 111 12.56 -13.60 -24.95
CA ARG A 111 12.66 -13.65 -26.42
C ARG A 111 13.17 -12.36 -27.06
N VAL A 112 13.48 -11.34 -26.25
CA VAL A 112 13.89 -10.02 -26.74
C VAL A 112 15.31 -9.71 -26.27
N ASP A 113 16.10 -9.15 -27.17
CA ASP A 113 17.43 -8.64 -26.82
C ASP A 113 17.34 -7.17 -26.41
N LYS A 114 18.07 -6.79 -25.36
CA LYS A 114 18.04 -5.42 -24.80
C LYS A 114 18.31 -4.33 -25.85
N GLN A 115 19.13 -4.65 -26.86
CA GLN A 115 19.45 -3.75 -27.97
C GLN A 115 18.22 -3.35 -28.80
N ASP A 116 17.18 -4.20 -28.81
CA ASP A 116 15.95 -3.98 -29.55
C ASP A 116 14.89 -3.20 -28.76
N PHE A 117 15.09 -2.91 -27.47
CA PHE A 117 14.06 -2.30 -26.62
C PHE A 117 13.56 -0.96 -27.17
N TRP A 118 14.47 -0.14 -27.70
CA TRP A 118 14.14 1.14 -28.34
C TRP A 118 13.37 0.95 -29.65
N ARG A 119 13.78 -0.01 -30.47
CA ARG A 119 13.19 -0.30 -31.77
C ARG A 119 11.78 -0.86 -31.63
N LEU A 120 11.56 -1.73 -30.64
CA LEU A 120 10.28 -2.37 -30.36
C LEU A 120 9.34 -1.45 -29.56
N GLY A 121 9.90 -0.44 -28.88
CA GLY A 121 9.16 0.57 -28.14
C GLY A 121 8.83 0.18 -26.70
N TYR A 122 9.61 -0.74 -26.11
CA TYR A 122 9.52 -1.12 -24.69
C TYR A 122 10.23 -0.13 -23.77
N VAL A 123 11.22 0.60 -24.29
CA VAL A 123 11.87 1.73 -23.61
C VAL A 123 11.72 2.97 -24.47
N ALA A 124 11.30 4.08 -23.84
CA ALA A 124 11.05 5.35 -24.51
C ALA A 124 12.05 6.42 -24.03
N ARG A 125 12.39 7.38 -24.91
CA ARG A 125 13.30 8.49 -24.54
C ARG A 125 12.58 9.51 -23.66
N VAL A 126 11.26 9.56 -23.82
CA VAL A 126 10.34 10.42 -23.10
C VAL A 126 9.12 9.57 -22.80
N SER A 127 8.76 9.42 -21.52
CA SER A 127 7.61 8.63 -21.09
C SER A 127 6.40 9.52 -20.82
N ASN A 128 5.19 9.05 -21.14
CA ASN A 128 3.96 9.72 -20.73
C ASN A 128 3.77 9.69 -19.21
N HIS A 129 4.28 8.66 -18.53
CA HIS A 129 4.31 8.59 -17.05
C HIS A 129 5.00 9.80 -16.41
N SER A 130 6.01 10.38 -17.06
CA SER A 130 6.70 11.56 -16.54
C SER A 130 5.83 12.82 -16.53
N ARG A 131 4.61 12.76 -17.07
CA ARG A 131 3.62 13.84 -17.00
C ARG A 131 2.58 13.64 -15.87
N GLY A 132 2.55 12.49 -15.20
CA GLY A 132 1.65 12.25 -14.08
C GLY A 132 0.18 11.99 -14.44
N SER A 133 -0.14 11.77 -15.72
CA SER A 133 -1.49 11.42 -16.19
C SER A 133 -1.58 10.02 -16.78
N THR A 134 -0.55 9.18 -16.55
CA THR A 134 -0.45 7.82 -17.07
C THR A 134 -0.29 6.85 -15.92
N VAL A 135 -0.94 5.70 -16.04
CA VAL A 135 -0.96 4.64 -15.04
C VAL A 135 -0.84 3.29 -15.71
N ASP A 136 -0.05 2.41 -15.09
CA ASP A 136 0.05 1.01 -15.41
C ASP A 136 -0.69 0.21 -14.34
N LEU A 137 -1.70 -0.57 -14.72
CA LEU A 137 -2.59 -1.24 -13.76
C LEU A 137 -3.26 -2.51 -14.28
N THR A 138 -3.88 -3.23 -13.35
CA THR A 138 -4.61 -4.48 -13.59
C THR A 138 -5.88 -4.57 -12.75
N LEU A 139 -6.60 -5.68 -12.91
CA LEU A 139 -7.78 -6.04 -12.13
C LEU A 139 -7.45 -7.08 -11.06
N ILE A 140 -8.04 -6.92 -9.88
CA ILE A 140 -8.16 -7.94 -8.82
C ILE A 140 -9.63 -8.38 -8.69
N GLY A 141 -9.90 -9.55 -8.11
CA GLY A 141 -11.27 -10.03 -7.91
C GLY A 141 -11.40 -11.55 -7.67
N PRO A 142 -12.62 -12.12 -7.78
CA PRO A 142 -12.95 -13.47 -7.30
C PRO A 142 -12.17 -14.66 -7.89
N LYS A 143 -11.43 -14.44 -8.99
CA LYS A 143 -10.61 -15.48 -9.66
C LYS A 143 -9.11 -15.16 -9.62
N ALA A 144 -8.72 -14.13 -8.86
CA ALA A 144 -7.32 -13.82 -8.65
C ALA A 144 -6.71 -14.94 -7.78
N LEU A 145 -5.53 -15.40 -8.15
CA LEU A 145 -4.77 -16.28 -7.26
C LEU A 145 -4.14 -15.42 -6.16
N PRO A 146 -3.97 -15.95 -4.93
CA PRO A 146 -3.27 -15.22 -3.87
C PRO A 146 -1.89 -14.76 -4.33
N ALA A 147 -1.50 -13.55 -3.94
CA ALA A 147 -0.17 -13.02 -4.26
C ALA A 147 0.91 -13.83 -3.53
N ASP A 148 2.02 -14.07 -4.22
CA ASP A 148 3.25 -14.55 -3.62
C ASP A 148 4.08 -13.37 -3.10
N THR A 149 4.88 -13.57 -2.05
CA THR A 149 5.89 -12.57 -1.69
C THR A 149 7.09 -12.81 -2.57
N TRP A 150 7.53 -11.77 -3.25
CA TRP A 150 8.74 -11.86 -4.05
C TRP A 150 9.98 -11.76 -3.16
N ILE A 151 10.96 -12.61 -3.44
CA ILE A 151 12.30 -12.51 -2.90
C ILE A 151 13.34 -12.44 -4.02
N PRO A 152 14.50 -11.79 -3.83
CA PRO A 152 15.53 -11.69 -4.86
C PRO A 152 16.00 -13.03 -5.43
N LYS A 153 15.91 -14.12 -4.65
CA LYS A 153 16.32 -15.48 -5.08
C LYS A 153 15.22 -16.29 -5.74
N ALA A 154 14.00 -15.76 -5.85
CA ALA A 154 12.89 -16.46 -6.48
C ALA A 154 13.25 -16.84 -7.93
N ALA A 155 12.89 -18.06 -8.31
CA ALA A 155 13.09 -18.55 -9.67
C ALA A 155 12.33 -17.66 -10.65
N GLN A 156 13.00 -17.30 -11.75
CA GLN A 156 12.38 -16.53 -12.82
C GLN A 156 11.45 -17.44 -13.62
N VAL A 157 10.21 -17.00 -13.81
CA VAL A 157 9.23 -17.68 -14.66
C VAL A 157 8.85 -16.75 -15.80
N ASP A 158 8.86 -17.28 -17.02
CA ASP A 158 8.47 -16.55 -18.23
C ASP A 158 7.13 -15.82 -18.06
N CYS A 159 7.11 -14.52 -18.33
CA CYS A 159 5.92 -13.67 -18.20
C CYS A 159 4.77 -14.09 -19.11
N THR A 160 4.99 -14.98 -20.08
CA THR A 160 3.96 -15.56 -20.95
C THR A 160 3.58 -16.99 -20.58
N ALA A 161 4.16 -17.57 -19.52
CA ALA A 161 3.78 -18.89 -19.02
C ALA A 161 2.27 -18.91 -18.65
N PRO A 162 1.66 -20.11 -18.58
CA PRO A 162 0.28 -20.23 -18.12
C PRO A 162 0.06 -19.53 -16.78
N TYR A 163 -1.12 -18.91 -16.60
CA TYR A 163 -1.44 -18.08 -15.44
C TYR A 163 -1.11 -18.72 -14.08
N ALA A 164 -1.43 -20.00 -13.89
CA ALA A 164 -1.17 -20.72 -12.64
C ALA A 164 0.33 -21.03 -12.38
N GLN A 165 1.20 -20.84 -13.37
CA GLN A 165 2.64 -21.09 -13.27
C GLN A 165 3.46 -19.81 -13.14
N ARG A 166 2.94 -18.68 -13.64
CA ARG A 166 3.59 -17.37 -13.50
C ARG A 166 3.69 -16.97 -12.03
N TRP A 167 4.61 -16.05 -11.75
CA TRP A 167 4.63 -15.38 -10.44
C TRP A 167 3.28 -14.73 -10.18
N ARG A 168 2.72 -14.98 -8.99
CA ARG A 168 1.37 -14.54 -8.64
C ARG A 168 1.43 -13.17 -7.98
N ASP A 169 0.93 -12.16 -8.68
CA ASP A 169 0.87 -10.77 -8.25
C ASP A 169 -0.46 -10.42 -7.56
N GLY A 170 -1.32 -11.40 -7.30
CA GLY A 170 -2.65 -11.17 -6.77
C GLY A 170 -3.65 -10.61 -7.79
N ALA A 171 -3.28 -10.48 -9.07
CA ALA A 171 -4.15 -9.98 -10.12
C ALA A 171 -4.87 -11.12 -10.86
N LEU A 172 -5.87 -10.74 -11.66
CA LEU A 172 -6.54 -11.66 -12.59
C LEU A 172 -5.63 -12.05 -13.76
N ASP A 173 -5.94 -13.17 -14.42
CA ASP A 173 -5.24 -13.57 -15.64
C ASP A 173 -5.45 -12.53 -16.75
N MET A 174 -4.37 -11.85 -17.13
CA MET A 174 -4.32 -10.91 -18.24
C MET A 174 -3.55 -11.47 -19.45
N GLY A 175 -3.28 -12.78 -19.48
CA GLY A 175 -2.60 -13.46 -20.58
C GLY A 175 -1.07 -13.35 -20.54
N THR A 176 -0.53 -12.33 -19.88
CA THR A 176 0.89 -12.19 -19.51
C THR A 176 1.03 -11.58 -18.12
N GLY A 177 2.23 -11.59 -17.54
CA GLY A 177 2.58 -10.71 -16.43
C GLY A 177 2.70 -9.24 -16.86
N TYR A 178 2.78 -8.34 -15.87
CA TYR A 178 3.16 -6.94 -16.04
C TYR A 178 4.61 -6.82 -16.54
N ASP A 179 4.92 -5.77 -17.31
CA ASP A 179 6.21 -5.55 -17.96
C ASP A 179 6.71 -6.72 -18.82
N CYS A 180 5.77 -7.50 -19.38
CA CYS A 180 6.11 -8.59 -20.28
C CYS A 180 6.46 -8.06 -21.67
N PHE A 181 7.74 -8.08 -22.03
CA PHE A 181 8.22 -7.59 -23.32
C PHE A 181 8.06 -8.68 -24.37
N ASP A 182 6.80 -8.86 -24.78
CA ASP A 182 6.35 -9.86 -25.73
C ASP A 182 5.11 -9.35 -26.48
N GLU A 183 4.91 -9.75 -27.73
CA GLU A 183 3.72 -9.36 -28.50
C GLU A 183 2.42 -9.84 -27.85
N ARG A 184 2.46 -10.89 -27.00
CA ARG A 184 1.31 -11.33 -26.20
C ARG A 184 0.83 -10.27 -25.22
N ALA A 185 1.67 -9.31 -24.84
CA ALA A 185 1.26 -8.18 -24.00
C ALA A 185 0.39 -7.16 -24.77
N HIS A 186 0.42 -7.16 -26.12
CA HIS A 186 -0.40 -6.26 -26.92
C HIS A 186 -1.89 -6.46 -26.62
N THR A 187 -2.63 -5.38 -26.40
CA THR A 187 -3.99 -5.39 -25.84
C THR A 187 -4.94 -6.33 -26.60
N ALA A 188 -4.90 -6.29 -27.93
CA ALA A 188 -5.76 -7.08 -28.81
C ALA A 188 -5.11 -8.38 -29.34
N ASN A 189 -4.10 -8.93 -28.67
CA ASN A 189 -3.40 -10.12 -29.16
C ASN A 189 -4.36 -11.33 -29.30
N PRO A 190 -4.44 -11.97 -30.49
CA PRO A 190 -5.40 -13.04 -30.74
C PRO A 190 -5.00 -14.38 -30.10
N THR A 191 -3.74 -14.55 -29.67
CA THR A 191 -3.18 -15.83 -29.19
C THR A 191 -3.38 -16.08 -27.70
N ILE A 192 -3.79 -15.07 -26.92
CA ILE A 192 -4.08 -15.23 -25.49
C ILE A 192 -5.42 -15.96 -25.30
N ASN A 193 -5.60 -16.55 -24.12
CA ASN A 193 -6.80 -17.31 -23.78
C ASN A 193 -8.06 -16.41 -23.64
N ALA A 194 -9.25 -17.01 -23.65
CA ALA A 194 -10.51 -16.27 -23.60
C ALA A 194 -10.71 -15.48 -22.29
N THR A 195 -10.32 -16.04 -21.15
CA THR A 195 -10.38 -15.37 -19.84
C THR A 195 -9.55 -14.08 -19.83
N ALA A 196 -8.33 -14.15 -20.35
CA ALA A 196 -7.45 -12.99 -20.47
C ALA A 196 -8.03 -11.92 -21.38
N LYS A 197 -8.63 -12.30 -22.53
CA LYS A 197 -9.31 -11.35 -23.42
C LYS A 197 -10.46 -10.65 -22.71
N GLU A 198 -11.29 -11.39 -21.99
CA GLU A 198 -12.42 -10.82 -21.25
C GLU A 198 -11.94 -9.84 -20.17
N ASN A 199 -10.90 -10.19 -19.40
CA ASN A 199 -10.35 -9.32 -18.36
C ASN A 199 -9.74 -8.04 -18.94
N ARG A 200 -8.96 -8.13 -20.03
CA ARG A 200 -8.42 -6.95 -20.71
C ARG A 200 -9.52 -6.06 -21.27
N GLN A 201 -10.57 -6.65 -21.85
CA GLN A 201 -11.71 -5.90 -22.36
C GLN A 201 -12.48 -5.20 -21.23
N ARG A 202 -12.66 -5.88 -20.09
CA ARG A 202 -13.29 -5.31 -18.89
C ARG A 202 -12.51 -4.12 -18.36
N LEU A 203 -11.19 -4.25 -18.22
CA LEU A 203 -10.31 -3.17 -17.79
C LEU A 203 -10.38 -2.00 -18.79
N SER A 204 -10.13 -2.26 -20.07
CA SER A 204 -10.11 -1.22 -21.12
C SER A 204 -11.44 -0.48 -21.18
N SER A 205 -12.57 -1.20 -21.19
CA SER A 205 -13.91 -0.58 -21.21
C SER A 205 -14.20 0.26 -19.97
N ALA A 206 -13.67 -0.11 -18.80
CA ALA A 206 -13.85 0.65 -17.57
C ALA A 206 -12.98 1.92 -17.58
N MET A 207 -11.73 1.80 -18.02
CA MET A 207 -10.80 2.92 -18.16
C MET A 207 -11.29 3.95 -19.20
N GLU A 208 -11.70 3.49 -20.38
CA GLU A 208 -12.16 4.33 -21.49
C GLU A 208 -13.41 5.15 -21.12
N LYS A 209 -14.33 4.57 -20.34
CA LYS A 209 -15.53 5.27 -19.86
C LYS A 209 -15.21 6.51 -19.02
N GLU A 210 -14.05 6.51 -18.35
CA GLU A 210 -13.60 7.61 -17.50
C GLU A 210 -12.51 8.47 -18.18
N GLY A 211 -12.37 8.37 -19.51
CA GLY A 211 -11.52 9.27 -20.29
C GLY A 211 -10.05 8.85 -20.39
N PHE A 212 -9.73 7.60 -20.10
CA PHE A 212 -8.40 7.03 -20.34
C PHE A 212 -8.31 6.40 -21.73
N ALA A 213 -7.14 6.51 -22.36
CA ALA A 213 -6.80 5.81 -23.60
C ALA A 213 -5.72 4.77 -23.34
N GLY A 214 -5.96 3.52 -23.75
CA GLY A 214 -4.99 2.44 -23.64
C GLY A 214 -3.90 2.49 -24.71
N TYR A 215 -2.70 2.01 -24.40
CA TYR A 215 -1.63 1.81 -25.40
C TYR A 215 -1.71 0.41 -26.00
N SER A 216 -1.75 0.30 -27.33
CA SER A 216 -2.06 -0.96 -28.01
C SER A 216 -1.03 -2.08 -27.79
N LYS A 217 0.21 -1.75 -27.40
CA LYS A 217 1.27 -2.73 -27.14
C LYS A 217 1.33 -3.21 -25.69
N GLU A 218 0.62 -2.57 -24.78
CA GLU A 218 0.71 -2.84 -23.35
C GLU A 218 -0.69 -2.82 -22.75
N TRP A 219 -1.23 -4.01 -22.44
CA TRP A 219 -2.61 -4.14 -21.94
C TRP A 219 -2.86 -3.40 -20.62
N TRP A 220 -1.81 -3.12 -19.86
CA TRP A 220 -1.86 -2.46 -18.56
C TRP A 220 -1.75 -0.93 -18.65
N HIS A 221 -1.36 -0.35 -19.78
CA HIS A 221 -0.93 1.05 -19.87
C HIS A 221 -2.05 1.96 -20.35
N PHE A 222 -2.40 2.97 -19.54
CA PHE A 222 -3.49 3.91 -19.81
C PHE A 222 -3.08 5.35 -19.52
N THR A 223 -3.42 6.27 -20.43
CA THR A 223 -3.21 7.71 -20.24
C THR A 223 -4.54 8.46 -20.19
N PHE A 224 -4.74 9.27 -19.16
CA PHE A 224 -5.91 10.14 -19.01
C PHE A 224 -5.80 11.36 -19.93
N GLY A 225 -6.86 11.62 -20.70
CA GLY A 225 -6.92 12.70 -21.69
C GLY A 225 -7.76 13.91 -21.29
N GLY A 226 -8.22 14.02 -20.04
CA GLY A 226 -9.11 15.10 -19.60
C GLY A 226 -8.46 16.49 -19.55
N ASP A 227 -9.31 17.53 -19.58
CA ASP A 227 -8.92 18.93 -19.44
C ASP A 227 -8.25 19.14 -18.08
N GLY A 228 -6.93 19.39 -18.07
CA GLY A 228 -6.13 19.54 -16.84
C GLY A 228 -4.94 18.59 -16.74
N ALA A 229 -4.86 17.55 -17.59
CA ALA A 229 -3.72 16.64 -17.64
C ALA A 229 -2.40 17.42 -17.88
N PRO A 230 -1.37 17.25 -17.03
CA PRO A 230 -0.11 17.96 -17.22
C PRO A 230 0.53 17.58 -18.56
N LYS A 231 1.09 18.58 -19.25
CA LYS A 231 1.69 18.39 -20.59
C LYS A 231 3.21 18.26 -20.55
N ASN A 232 3.83 18.80 -19.51
CA ASN A 232 5.27 18.84 -19.35
C ASN A 232 5.74 17.58 -18.61
N VAL A 233 6.91 17.08 -19.01
CA VAL A 233 7.61 16.07 -18.23
C VAL A 233 8.16 16.68 -16.95
N MET A 234 8.15 15.89 -15.89
CA MET A 234 8.58 16.28 -14.56
C MET A 234 9.75 15.39 -14.10
N ASP A 235 10.55 15.92 -13.19
CA ASP A 235 11.64 15.19 -12.56
C ASP A 235 11.82 15.61 -11.10
N PHE A 236 10.90 15.11 -10.27
CA PHE A 236 10.98 15.13 -8.81
C PHE A 236 10.90 13.69 -8.28
N PRO A 237 11.59 13.36 -7.17
CA PRO A 237 11.54 12.01 -6.60
C PRO A 237 10.17 11.70 -5.97
N ILE A 238 9.81 10.43 -5.97
CA ILE A 238 8.65 9.90 -5.25
C ILE A 238 9.09 9.61 -3.83
N THR A 239 8.66 10.44 -2.88
CA THR A 239 8.96 10.29 -1.46
C THR A 239 7.79 9.65 -0.71
N PRO A 240 7.99 9.13 0.51
CA PRO A 240 6.88 8.67 1.34
C PRO A 240 5.90 9.80 1.67
N LEU A 241 4.61 9.46 1.86
CA LEU A 241 3.59 10.40 2.33
C LEU A 241 4.02 11.02 3.67
N SER A 242 3.97 12.35 3.80
CA SER A 242 4.27 12.98 5.07
C SER A 242 3.10 12.81 6.05
N THR A 243 3.41 12.84 7.35
CA THR A 243 2.42 12.81 8.43
C THR A 243 1.30 13.85 8.26
N SER A 244 1.64 15.08 7.88
CA SER A 244 0.63 16.14 7.68
C SER A 244 -0.33 15.79 6.54
N GLU A 245 0.18 15.23 5.44
CA GLU A 245 -0.65 14.84 4.30
C GLU A 245 -1.60 13.69 4.64
N VAL A 246 -1.14 12.73 5.46
CA VAL A 246 -2.02 11.65 5.97
C VAL A 246 -3.21 12.26 6.68
N LEU A 247 -2.94 13.15 7.64
CA LEU A 247 -3.98 13.75 8.49
C LEU A 247 -4.86 14.73 7.72
N ASP A 248 -4.27 15.53 6.82
CA ASP A 248 -5.01 16.49 6.00
C ASP A 248 -5.98 15.79 5.04
N SER A 249 -5.68 14.57 4.58
CA SER A 249 -6.55 13.76 3.71
C SER A 249 -7.55 12.86 4.45
N SER A 250 -7.44 12.75 5.78
CA SER A 250 -8.30 11.87 6.58
C SER A 250 -9.61 12.54 6.98
N HIS A 251 -10.71 11.82 6.83
CA HIS A 251 -12.05 12.25 7.25
C HIS A 251 -12.54 11.60 8.54
N GLN A 252 -11.88 10.52 8.99
CA GLN A 252 -12.14 9.84 10.26
C GLN A 252 -10.85 9.67 11.06
N LEU A 253 -10.86 10.14 12.31
CA LEU A 253 -9.69 10.09 13.19
C LEU A 253 -10.06 9.42 14.50
N ILE A 254 -9.25 8.46 14.94
CA ILE A 254 -9.27 7.93 16.31
C ILE A 254 -8.00 8.43 17.01
N VAL A 255 -8.18 9.12 18.13
CA VAL A 255 -7.07 9.53 18.99
C VAL A 255 -7.04 8.64 20.22
N VAL A 256 -5.95 7.89 20.41
CA VAL A 256 -5.67 7.11 21.62
C VAL A 256 -4.54 7.77 22.39
N THR A 257 -4.74 7.96 23.68
CA THR A 257 -3.73 8.61 24.53
C THR A 257 -3.58 7.93 25.87
N THR A 258 -2.34 7.73 26.30
CA THR A 258 -1.97 7.33 27.66
C THR A 258 -1.31 8.51 28.37
N LYS A 259 -1.37 8.54 29.70
CA LYS A 259 -0.78 9.63 30.47
C LYS A 259 0.74 9.75 30.23
N ASN A 260 1.47 8.65 30.13
CA ASN A 260 2.88 8.63 29.77
C ASN A 260 3.28 7.35 28.99
N TRP A 261 4.57 7.20 28.69
CA TRP A 261 5.15 6.10 27.92
C TRP A 261 5.00 4.71 28.53
N ASP A 262 4.78 4.61 29.84
CA ASP A 262 4.73 3.33 30.57
C ASP A 262 3.34 3.04 31.16
N ASP A 263 2.40 3.99 31.05
CA ASP A 263 1.01 3.79 31.47
C ASP A 263 0.30 2.76 30.56
N ILE A 264 -0.39 1.82 31.20
CA ILE A 264 -1.15 0.78 30.50
C ILE A 264 -2.60 1.21 30.20
N GLN A 265 -3.10 2.27 30.85
CA GLN A 265 -4.46 2.77 30.68
C GLN A 265 -4.47 4.02 29.81
N GLY A 266 -5.46 4.12 28.94
CA GLY A 266 -5.65 5.27 28.07
C GLY A 266 -7.10 5.55 27.75
N ILE A 267 -7.31 6.61 26.97
CA ILE A 267 -8.60 7.02 26.44
C ILE A 267 -8.52 7.07 24.92
N ALA A 268 -9.52 6.50 24.26
CA ALA A 268 -9.77 6.64 22.84
C ALA A 268 -10.92 7.63 22.60
N GLN A 269 -10.76 8.50 21.60
CA GLN A 269 -11.79 9.45 21.16
C GLN A 269 -11.89 9.43 19.64
N ARG A 270 -13.12 9.35 19.13
CA ARG A 270 -13.44 9.44 17.70
C ARG A 270 -13.67 10.88 17.27
N TYR A 271 -13.26 11.19 16.04
CA TYR A 271 -13.49 12.46 15.37
C TYR A 271 -13.85 12.25 13.90
N GLU A 272 -14.68 13.15 13.39
CA GLU A 272 -14.96 13.32 11.95
C GLU A 272 -14.45 14.67 11.49
N ARG A 273 -13.98 14.75 10.24
CA ARG A 273 -13.55 16.02 9.65
C ARG A 273 -14.73 16.96 9.45
N ASP A 274 -14.56 18.20 9.88
CA ASP A 274 -15.49 19.31 9.72
C ASP A 274 -14.72 20.52 9.17
N GLY A 275 -14.82 20.71 7.86
CA GLY A 275 -13.99 21.65 7.10
C GLY A 275 -12.50 21.37 7.28
N ALA A 276 -11.75 22.37 7.75
CA ALA A 276 -10.33 22.24 8.05
C ALA A 276 -10.04 21.68 9.46
N SER A 277 -11.05 21.27 10.23
CA SER A 277 -10.91 20.82 11.62
C SER A 277 -11.49 19.43 11.84
N PHE A 278 -11.40 18.92 13.07
CA PHE A 278 -11.97 17.65 13.49
C PHE A 278 -12.98 17.87 14.63
N ARG A 279 -14.19 17.33 14.48
CA ARG A 279 -15.28 17.39 15.48
C ARG A 279 -15.40 16.05 16.20
N LYS A 280 -15.58 16.08 17.53
CA LYS A 280 -15.78 14.86 18.35
C LYS A 280 -17.05 14.12 17.94
N VAL A 281 -16.96 12.78 17.94
CA VAL A 281 -18.08 11.87 17.67
C VAL A 281 -18.31 10.94 18.85
N GLY A 282 -19.39 11.22 19.58
CA GLY A 282 -19.72 10.53 20.83
C GLY A 282 -18.69 10.76 21.93
N ASP A 283 -18.90 10.08 23.06
CA ASP A 283 -18.00 10.15 24.20
C ASP A 283 -16.71 9.35 23.96
N GLY A 284 -15.64 9.79 24.62
CA GLY A 284 -14.42 9.00 24.71
C GLY A 284 -14.62 7.74 25.56
N PHE A 285 -13.84 6.71 25.28
CA PHE A 285 -13.94 5.43 25.96
C PHE A 285 -12.58 4.93 26.41
N ALA A 286 -12.58 4.09 27.44
CA ALA A 286 -11.36 3.58 28.04
C ALA A 286 -10.72 2.48 27.16
N VAL A 287 -9.40 2.47 27.13
CA VAL A 287 -8.60 1.43 26.49
C VAL A 287 -7.46 1.00 27.41
N VAL A 288 -6.95 -0.20 27.17
CA VAL A 288 -5.66 -0.66 27.73
C VAL A 288 -4.68 -0.93 26.60
N VAL A 289 -3.40 -0.67 26.85
CA VAL A 289 -2.33 -0.87 25.87
C VAL A 289 -1.36 -1.96 26.31
N GLY A 290 -0.20 -2.05 25.66
CA GLY A 290 0.85 -2.99 26.01
C GLY A 290 1.19 -2.96 27.50
N LYS A 291 1.54 -4.11 28.06
CA LYS A 291 1.92 -4.28 29.48
C LYS A 291 3.06 -3.38 29.95
N ASN A 292 3.87 -2.89 29.01
CA ASN A 292 4.95 -1.95 29.27
C ASN A 292 4.63 -0.53 28.72
N GLY A 293 3.38 -0.22 28.38
CA GLY A 293 2.96 1.07 27.83
C GLY A 293 3.11 1.18 26.32
N MET A 294 3.67 2.29 25.82
CA MET A 294 3.82 2.62 24.39
C MET A 294 5.28 2.84 23.98
N ALA A 295 5.55 2.70 22.68
CA ALA A 295 6.80 3.08 22.02
C ALA A 295 6.56 3.50 20.57
N TRP A 296 7.34 4.45 20.06
CA TRP A 296 7.27 4.91 18.68
C TRP A 296 7.36 3.75 17.68
N GLY A 297 6.29 3.54 16.92
CA GLY A 297 6.21 2.58 15.82
C GLY A 297 6.63 3.19 14.49
N LYS A 298 6.74 2.37 13.45
CA LYS A 298 7.09 2.80 12.09
C LYS A 298 5.97 3.67 11.48
N GLY A 299 4.75 3.15 11.48
CA GLY A 299 3.53 3.88 11.10
C GLY A 299 3.59 4.66 9.79
N LEU A 300 2.77 5.71 9.73
CA LEU A 300 2.65 6.62 8.60
C LEU A 300 3.41 7.92 8.84
N GLY A 301 4.25 8.27 7.87
CA GLY A 301 5.13 9.42 7.95
C GLY A 301 6.30 9.20 8.91
N ASN A 302 7.43 9.85 8.64
CA ASN A 302 8.61 9.74 9.48
C ASN A 302 8.43 10.63 10.72
N VAL A 303 8.11 10.01 11.86
CA VAL A 303 8.15 10.67 13.18
C VAL A 303 9.52 10.42 13.77
N GLU A 304 10.29 11.48 14.03
CA GLU A 304 11.55 11.33 14.75
C GLU A 304 11.26 11.02 16.22
N PRO A 305 11.75 9.89 16.76
CA PRO A 305 11.34 9.41 18.08
C PRO A 305 11.84 10.28 19.24
N GLY A 306 12.80 11.18 19.00
CA GLY A 306 13.42 11.98 20.05
C GLY A 306 14.01 11.10 21.15
N GLU A 307 13.69 11.42 22.41
CA GLU A 307 14.06 10.62 23.59
C GLU A 307 13.07 9.49 23.90
N GLY A 308 11.97 9.36 23.15
CA GLY A 308 10.94 8.36 23.38
C GLY A 308 11.40 6.93 23.06
N PRO A 309 10.83 5.90 23.72
CA PRO A 309 11.14 4.51 23.42
C PRO A 309 10.71 4.16 21.98
N VAL A 310 11.50 3.32 21.30
CA VAL A 310 11.23 2.86 19.93
C VAL A 310 10.76 1.41 19.95
N LYS A 311 9.67 1.13 19.22
CA LYS A 311 9.00 -0.16 19.16
C LYS A 311 9.92 -1.24 18.62
N ARG A 312 9.92 -2.41 19.27
CA ARG A 312 10.63 -3.62 18.86
C ARG A 312 9.77 -4.86 19.10
N GLU A 313 10.10 -5.95 18.43
CA GLU A 313 9.46 -7.24 18.67
C GLU A 313 9.64 -7.68 20.13
N GLY A 314 8.56 -8.15 20.75
CA GLY A 314 8.58 -8.64 22.14
C GLY A 314 8.80 -7.60 23.25
N ASP A 315 8.80 -6.30 22.95
CA ASP A 315 9.03 -5.24 23.95
C ASP A 315 7.87 -5.03 24.94
N GLY A 316 6.70 -5.65 24.71
CA GLY A 316 5.53 -5.48 25.57
C GLY A 316 4.82 -4.14 25.40
N LYS A 317 5.17 -3.33 24.40
CA LYS A 317 4.67 -1.95 24.20
C LYS A 317 3.76 -1.87 22.98
N ALA A 318 2.72 -1.03 23.06
CA ALA A 318 1.91 -0.68 21.91
C ALA A 318 2.58 0.41 21.05
N PRO A 319 2.37 0.41 19.72
CA PRO A 319 3.00 1.40 18.87
C PRO A 319 2.37 2.77 19.10
N ALA A 320 3.21 3.79 19.24
CA ALA A 320 2.85 5.19 19.20
C ALA A 320 3.21 5.78 17.83
N GLY A 321 2.38 6.67 17.30
CA GLY A 321 2.51 7.20 15.95
C GLY A 321 1.14 7.39 15.29
N ILE A 322 1.18 7.39 13.97
CA ILE A 322 0.00 7.52 13.10
C ILE A 322 -0.11 6.26 12.28
N PHE A 323 -1.29 5.64 12.23
CA PHE A 323 -1.47 4.32 11.64
C PHE A 323 -2.72 4.26 10.79
N ARG A 324 -2.67 3.49 9.70
CA ARG A 324 -3.90 3.06 9.03
C ARG A 324 -4.55 1.95 9.85
N LEU A 325 -5.86 1.88 9.72
CA LEU A 325 -6.68 0.77 10.20
C LEU A 325 -7.01 -0.08 8.99
N GLY A 326 -6.41 -1.28 8.95
CA GLY A 326 -6.53 -2.22 7.84
C GLY A 326 -7.77 -3.10 7.97
N THR A 327 -7.61 -4.37 7.63
CA THR A 327 -8.68 -5.39 7.65
C THR A 327 -9.24 -5.59 9.06
N ALA A 328 -10.55 -5.48 9.19
CA ALA A 328 -11.30 -5.96 10.34
C ALA A 328 -11.33 -7.50 10.32
N PHE A 329 -11.36 -8.12 11.49
CA PHE A 329 -11.45 -9.57 11.60
C PHE A 329 -12.33 -9.99 12.77
N GLY A 330 -12.79 -11.23 12.75
CA GLY A 330 -13.59 -11.78 13.83
C GLY A 330 -13.99 -13.23 13.61
N TYR A 331 -14.70 -13.80 14.59
CA TYR A 331 -15.05 -15.23 14.57
C TYR A 331 -16.28 -15.53 13.71
N ASP A 332 -17.11 -14.52 13.50
CA ASP A 332 -18.34 -14.63 12.73
C ASP A 332 -18.03 -14.63 11.23
N ALA A 333 -18.86 -15.32 10.44
CA ALA A 333 -18.69 -15.39 8.98
C ALA A 333 -18.82 -14.02 8.29
N THR A 334 -19.56 -13.10 8.92
CA THR A 334 -19.79 -11.72 8.48
C THR A 334 -19.81 -10.81 9.69
N ALA A 335 -19.45 -9.54 9.52
CA ALA A 335 -19.58 -8.51 10.56
C ALA A 335 -20.26 -7.26 10.03
N GLU A 336 -20.90 -6.52 10.93
CA GLU A 336 -21.43 -5.18 10.66
C GLU A 336 -20.27 -4.18 10.59
N THR A 337 -19.62 -4.09 9.43
CA THR A 337 -18.53 -3.14 9.18
C THR A 337 -18.46 -2.75 7.71
N LYS A 338 -17.92 -1.56 7.44
CA LYS A 338 -17.57 -1.10 6.08
C LYS A 338 -16.11 -1.38 5.74
N LEU A 339 -15.28 -1.73 6.73
CA LEU A 339 -13.91 -2.15 6.48
C LEU A 339 -13.89 -3.51 5.75
N PRO A 340 -12.82 -3.84 5.02
CA PRO A 340 -12.58 -5.21 4.61
C PRO A 340 -12.65 -6.14 5.83
N TYR A 341 -13.30 -7.30 5.70
CA TYR A 341 -13.53 -8.21 6.81
C TYR A 341 -12.98 -9.61 6.53
N LEU A 342 -12.16 -10.13 7.46
CA LEU A 342 -11.64 -11.49 7.46
C LEU A 342 -12.33 -12.32 8.55
N ALA A 343 -13.13 -13.31 8.13
CA ALA A 343 -13.66 -14.32 9.05
C ALA A 343 -12.54 -15.30 9.44
N LEU A 344 -12.14 -15.29 10.71
CA LEU A 344 -11.05 -16.11 11.22
C LEU A 344 -11.43 -17.59 11.20
N THR A 345 -10.58 -18.45 10.66
CA THR A 345 -10.70 -19.91 10.69
C THR A 345 -9.86 -20.52 11.82
N SER A 346 -9.96 -21.83 12.07
CA SER A 346 -9.06 -22.52 13.01
C SER A 346 -7.62 -22.58 12.54
N THR A 347 -7.34 -22.17 11.29
CA THR A 347 -6.01 -22.20 10.66
C THR A 347 -5.52 -20.79 10.35
N THR A 348 -6.26 -19.75 10.75
CA THR A 348 -5.81 -18.37 10.58
C THR A 348 -4.76 -18.05 11.64
N GLU A 349 -3.59 -17.65 11.18
CA GLU A 349 -2.42 -17.32 11.99
C GLU A 349 -1.98 -15.88 11.69
N CYS A 350 -1.53 -15.13 12.70
CA CYS A 350 -0.69 -13.96 12.46
C CYS A 350 0.77 -14.33 12.68
N VAL A 351 1.62 -14.15 11.67
CA VAL A 351 3.01 -14.61 11.73
C VAL A 351 3.89 -13.59 12.45
N ASP A 352 4.50 -13.98 13.56
CA ASP A 352 5.42 -13.14 14.36
C ASP A 352 6.89 -13.58 14.23
N ASP A 353 7.18 -14.64 13.45
CA ASP A 353 8.55 -15.07 13.16
C ASP A 353 9.25 -14.08 12.22
N ARG A 354 10.21 -13.35 12.77
CA ARG A 354 11.03 -12.35 12.05
C ARG A 354 11.80 -12.90 10.86
N LYS A 355 11.97 -14.22 10.75
CA LYS A 355 12.69 -14.86 9.64
C LYS A 355 11.77 -15.27 8.49
N SER A 356 10.46 -15.27 8.71
CA SER A 356 9.48 -15.65 7.70
C SER A 356 9.30 -14.55 6.66
N GLU A 357 9.05 -14.96 5.42
CA GLU A 357 8.63 -14.07 4.33
C GLU A 357 7.21 -13.50 4.53
N ARG A 358 6.49 -13.99 5.55
CA ARG A 358 5.13 -13.59 5.94
C ARG A 358 5.10 -12.83 7.28
N TYR A 359 6.25 -12.38 7.79
CA TYR A 359 6.31 -11.65 9.06
C TYR A 359 5.35 -10.45 9.10
N ASN A 360 4.56 -10.33 10.16
CA ASN A 360 3.50 -9.33 10.35
C ASN A 360 2.33 -9.43 9.35
N GLU A 361 1.97 -10.64 8.92
CA GLU A 361 0.82 -10.89 8.05
C GLU A 361 -0.19 -11.84 8.69
N LEU A 362 -1.48 -11.61 8.41
CA LEU A 362 -2.56 -12.56 8.65
C LEU A 362 -2.63 -13.55 7.48
N VAL A 363 -2.48 -14.84 7.78
CA VAL A 363 -2.42 -15.90 6.78
C VAL A 363 -3.33 -17.06 7.15
N ASP A 364 -3.80 -17.81 6.16
CA ASP A 364 -4.40 -19.13 6.37
C ASP A 364 -3.31 -20.20 6.27
N GLY A 365 -2.85 -20.71 7.42
CA GLY A 365 -1.80 -21.70 7.52
C GLY A 365 -2.13 -23.04 6.85
N ALA A 366 -3.40 -23.31 6.51
CA ALA A 366 -3.77 -24.47 5.70
C ALA A 366 -3.62 -24.23 4.19
N ALA A 367 -3.67 -22.98 3.75
CA ALA A 367 -3.62 -22.61 2.34
C ALA A 367 -2.20 -22.33 1.82
N ILE A 368 -1.24 -22.12 2.73
CA ILE A 368 0.13 -21.72 2.36
C ILE A 368 1.19 -22.64 2.98
N ALA A 369 2.33 -22.77 2.29
CA ALA A 369 3.47 -23.48 2.82
C ALA A 369 4.06 -22.70 4.00
N LYS A 370 4.24 -23.38 5.13
CA LYS A 370 4.73 -22.78 6.37
C LYS A 370 6.24 -22.60 6.34
N ASP A 371 6.70 -21.37 6.55
CA ASP A 371 8.12 -21.00 6.71
C ASP A 371 8.43 -20.35 8.07
N TRP A 372 7.44 -20.25 8.97
CA TRP A 372 7.56 -19.68 10.31
C TRP A 372 7.53 -20.73 11.42
N ASN A 373 8.24 -20.44 12.52
CA ASN A 373 8.26 -21.26 13.73
C ASN A 373 7.40 -20.69 14.87
N SER A 374 6.96 -19.44 14.74
CA SER A 374 6.11 -18.76 15.72
C SER A 374 5.02 -17.94 15.02
N SER A 375 3.85 -17.91 15.66
CA SER A 375 2.65 -17.20 15.19
C SER A 375 1.61 -17.11 16.30
N GLU A 376 0.74 -16.11 16.21
CA GLU A 376 -0.48 -16.01 17.01
C GLU A 376 -1.60 -16.83 16.36
N GLN A 377 -2.18 -17.77 17.11
CA GLN A 377 -3.35 -18.54 16.67
C GLN A 377 -4.61 -17.70 16.84
N MET A 378 -5.05 -17.07 15.75
CA MET A 378 -6.00 -15.95 15.83
C MET A 378 -7.35 -16.35 16.42
N ARG A 379 -7.79 -17.60 16.23
CA ARG A 379 -9.08 -18.11 16.74
C ARG A 379 -9.01 -18.71 18.15
N GLU A 380 -7.81 -18.81 18.73
CA GLU A 380 -7.62 -19.31 20.10
C GLU A 380 -7.62 -18.18 21.14
N GLU A 381 -7.37 -16.94 20.71
CA GLU A 381 -7.34 -15.77 21.58
C GLU A 381 -8.74 -15.16 21.76
N ALA A 382 -9.32 -15.28 22.96
CA ALA A 382 -10.68 -14.82 23.25
C ALA A 382 -10.92 -13.34 22.92
N GLY A 383 -9.89 -12.49 23.04
CA GLY A 383 -9.96 -11.08 22.66
C GLY A 383 -10.19 -10.83 21.16
N TYR A 384 -9.85 -11.79 20.29
CA TYR A 384 -9.87 -11.65 18.84
C TYR A 384 -11.21 -12.02 18.19
N ARG A 385 -12.27 -12.21 19.01
CA ARG A 385 -13.66 -12.33 18.51
C ARG A 385 -14.07 -11.17 17.62
N LYS A 386 -13.54 -9.98 17.90
CA LYS A 386 -13.61 -8.78 17.05
C LYS A 386 -12.27 -8.07 17.10
N GLY A 387 -11.74 -7.67 15.96
CA GLY A 387 -10.51 -6.91 15.91
C GLY A 387 -10.31 -6.13 14.62
N ILE A 388 -9.31 -5.26 14.63
CA ILE A 388 -8.89 -4.45 13.48
C ILE A 388 -7.37 -4.49 13.42
N PHE A 389 -6.82 -4.81 12.25
CA PHE A 389 -5.38 -4.78 12.02
C PHE A 389 -4.85 -3.34 12.05
N ILE A 390 -3.87 -3.06 12.91
CA ILE A 390 -3.18 -1.76 12.93
C ILE A 390 -1.93 -1.88 12.06
N GLU A 391 -1.89 -1.13 10.96
CA GLU A 391 -0.80 -1.17 9.97
C GLU A 391 0.44 -0.41 10.45
N HIS A 392 0.91 -0.68 11.67
CA HIS A 392 2.06 0.00 12.25
C HIS A 392 3.38 -0.42 11.63
N ASN A 393 3.45 -1.63 11.06
CA ASN A 393 4.63 -2.21 10.43
C ASN A 393 4.26 -2.76 9.03
N THR A 394 3.66 -1.90 8.22
CA THR A 394 3.24 -2.22 6.84
C THR A 394 3.87 -1.20 5.87
N PRO A 395 4.75 -1.62 4.94
CA PRO A 395 5.25 -2.97 4.74
C PRO A 395 6.11 -3.46 5.91
N ALA A 396 6.20 -4.78 6.10
CA ALA A 396 6.88 -5.38 7.24
C ALA A 396 8.39 -5.13 7.24
N SER A 397 8.91 -4.76 8.42
CA SER A 397 10.34 -4.65 8.70
C SER A 397 10.68 -5.60 9.86
N PRO A 398 11.43 -6.69 9.64
CA PRO A 398 11.70 -7.72 10.63
C PRO A 398 12.20 -7.19 11.98
N GLY A 399 11.40 -7.41 13.04
CA GLY A 399 11.74 -7.01 14.40
C GLY A 399 11.22 -5.65 14.85
N ALA A 400 10.48 -4.93 14.02
CA ALA A 400 9.83 -3.67 14.39
C ALA A 400 8.51 -3.86 15.17
N GLY A 401 8.16 -5.10 15.53
CA GLY A 401 6.87 -5.49 16.11
C GLY A 401 5.94 -6.08 15.06
N SER A 402 5.15 -7.08 15.45
CA SER A 402 4.15 -7.73 14.59
C SER A 402 2.82 -7.91 15.32
N CYS A 403 1.78 -8.24 14.56
CA CYS A 403 0.48 -8.71 15.07
C CYS A 403 -0.14 -7.74 16.08
N ILE A 404 -0.15 -6.46 15.72
CA ILE A 404 -0.73 -5.40 16.53
C ILE A 404 -2.16 -5.11 16.06
N PHE A 405 -3.09 -5.20 17.00
CA PHE A 405 -4.52 -5.06 16.72
C PHE A 405 -5.19 -4.07 17.67
N PHE A 406 -6.33 -3.56 17.21
CA PHE A 406 -7.45 -3.30 18.11
C PHE A 406 -8.19 -4.61 18.36
N HIS A 407 -8.52 -4.89 19.63
CA HIS A 407 -9.30 -6.07 19.99
C HIS A 407 -10.06 -5.90 21.31
N ILE A 408 -10.86 -6.91 21.68
CA ILE A 408 -11.61 -6.91 22.94
C ILE A 408 -10.63 -7.17 24.09
N TRP A 409 -10.67 -6.34 25.14
CA TRP A 409 -9.84 -6.55 26.32
C TRP A 409 -10.35 -7.72 27.19
N ARG A 410 -9.50 -8.20 28.09
CA ARG A 410 -9.93 -9.11 29.18
C ARG A 410 -10.54 -8.35 30.37
N GLY A 411 -10.47 -7.01 30.33
CA GLY A 411 -10.95 -6.09 31.35
C GLY A 411 -10.11 -4.81 31.39
N PRO A 412 -10.62 -3.75 32.03
CA PRO A 412 -10.02 -2.40 32.02
C PRO A 412 -8.69 -2.26 32.78
N ALA A 413 -8.24 -3.33 33.47
CA ALA A 413 -6.96 -3.38 34.17
C ALA A 413 -6.03 -4.49 33.61
N SER A 414 -6.44 -5.16 32.53
CA SER A 414 -5.72 -6.30 31.96
C SER A 414 -4.97 -5.88 30.69
N PRO A 415 -3.68 -5.53 30.77
CA PRO A 415 -2.95 -5.04 29.61
C PRO A 415 -2.76 -6.13 28.54
N THR A 416 -2.39 -5.68 27.35
CA THR A 416 -2.04 -6.54 26.21
C THR A 416 -0.54 -6.86 26.21
N LEU A 417 -0.09 -7.68 25.25
CA LEU A 417 1.34 -7.85 24.99
C LEU A 417 1.93 -6.76 24.05
N GLY A 418 1.09 -5.91 23.46
CA GLY A 418 1.50 -4.92 22.46
C GLY A 418 0.32 -4.31 21.70
N CYS A 419 -0.85 -4.94 21.72
CA CYS A 419 -2.08 -4.40 21.14
C CYS A 419 -2.69 -3.24 21.93
N THR A 420 -3.75 -2.65 21.40
CA THR A 420 -4.64 -1.74 22.13
C THR A 420 -6.00 -2.39 22.24
N ALA A 421 -6.52 -2.55 23.45
CA ALA A 421 -7.73 -3.32 23.69
C ALA A 421 -8.78 -2.49 24.45
N MET A 422 -10.05 -2.80 24.20
CA MET A 422 -11.19 -2.01 24.68
C MET A 422 -12.41 -2.90 24.97
N ASP A 423 -13.48 -2.30 25.48
CA ASP A 423 -14.73 -3.03 25.70
C ASP A 423 -15.33 -3.58 24.40
N GLN A 424 -16.05 -4.70 24.49
CA GLN A 424 -16.72 -5.31 23.35
C GLN A 424 -17.72 -4.34 22.68
N GLY A 425 -18.42 -3.52 23.46
CA GLY A 425 -19.33 -2.51 22.94
C GLY A 425 -18.60 -1.41 22.18
N ASP A 426 -17.42 -0.99 22.66
CA ASP A 426 -16.61 0.05 22.02
C ASP A 426 -16.05 -0.41 20.68
N ILE A 427 -15.46 -1.60 20.60
CA ILE A 427 -14.94 -2.09 19.32
C ILE A 427 -16.05 -2.36 18.30
N SER A 428 -17.25 -2.77 18.75
CA SER A 428 -18.42 -2.92 17.87
C SER A 428 -18.81 -1.56 17.28
N ARG A 429 -18.89 -0.52 18.11
CA ARG A 429 -19.13 0.86 17.64
C ARG A 429 -18.04 1.38 16.70
N LEU A 430 -16.78 0.98 16.88
CA LEU A 430 -15.70 1.30 15.94
C LEU A 430 -15.93 0.63 14.59
N LEU A 431 -16.20 -0.67 14.57
CA LEU A 431 -16.42 -1.45 13.35
C LEU A 431 -17.57 -0.91 12.50
N GLU A 432 -18.68 -0.52 13.14
CA GLU A 432 -19.84 0.07 12.47
C GLU A 432 -19.55 1.47 11.90
N TRP A 433 -18.78 2.27 12.65
CA TRP A 433 -18.51 3.67 12.31
C TRP A 433 -17.43 3.83 11.23
N LEU A 434 -16.34 3.04 11.32
CA LEU A 434 -15.20 3.14 10.43
C LEU A 434 -15.61 2.87 8.97
N ASN A 435 -15.21 3.76 8.08
CA ASN A 435 -15.50 3.72 6.66
C ASN A 435 -14.20 3.89 5.89
N PRO A 436 -13.72 2.89 5.12
CA PRO A 436 -12.45 2.99 4.40
C PRO A 436 -12.43 4.13 3.38
N ARG A 437 -13.60 4.58 2.91
CA ARG A 437 -13.71 5.74 2.00
C ARG A 437 -13.42 7.08 2.67
N GLU A 438 -13.51 7.14 3.99
CA GLU A 438 -13.18 8.34 4.78
C GLU A 438 -11.71 8.33 5.23
N SER A 439 -10.89 7.41 4.71
CA SER A 439 -9.46 7.26 5.02
C SER A 439 -9.19 7.29 6.54
N PRO A 440 -9.73 6.34 7.31
CA PRO A 440 -9.64 6.39 8.77
C PRO A 440 -8.21 6.24 9.26
N VAL A 441 -7.82 7.08 10.21
CA VAL A 441 -6.47 7.13 10.78
C VAL A 441 -6.52 6.99 12.30
N LEU A 442 -5.60 6.21 12.84
CA LEU A 442 -5.31 6.16 14.27
C LEU A 442 -4.12 7.08 14.58
N VAL A 443 -4.30 8.01 15.51
CA VAL A 443 -3.21 8.74 16.17
C VAL A 443 -3.13 8.21 17.60
N GLN A 444 -2.01 7.59 17.95
CA GLN A 444 -1.83 6.95 19.25
C GLN A 444 -0.51 7.38 19.86
N MET A 445 -0.49 8.02 21.04
CA MET A 445 0.75 8.42 21.72
C MET A 445 0.48 8.92 23.14
N PRO A 446 1.50 9.11 23.99
CA PRO A 446 1.33 9.77 25.27
C PRO A 446 0.82 11.21 25.15
N GLU A 447 0.12 11.70 26.18
CA GLU A 447 -0.46 13.06 26.18
C GLU A 447 0.56 14.16 25.94
N GLY A 448 1.76 14.03 26.53
CA GLY A 448 2.84 15.00 26.37
C GLY A 448 3.32 15.13 24.93
N GLU A 449 3.44 14.01 24.22
CA GLU A 449 3.81 13.98 22.79
C GLU A 449 2.67 14.54 21.93
N TYR A 450 1.43 14.17 22.26
CA TYR A 450 0.25 14.67 21.55
C TYR A 450 0.20 16.20 21.56
N GLU A 451 0.36 16.83 22.72
CA GLU A 451 0.30 18.30 22.82
C GLU A 451 1.46 18.99 22.09
N GLN A 452 2.68 18.41 22.11
CA GLN A 452 3.83 18.94 21.37
C GLN A 452 3.60 18.92 19.84
N LEU A 453 2.98 17.85 19.35
CA LEU A 453 2.78 17.62 17.91
C LEU A 453 1.46 18.22 17.40
N ARG A 454 0.53 18.55 18.30
CA ARG A 454 -0.85 18.96 17.97
C ARG A 454 -0.92 20.09 16.96
N GLU A 455 -0.15 21.15 17.16
CA GLU A 455 -0.18 22.33 16.26
C GLU A 455 0.41 22.00 14.90
N ARG A 456 1.58 21.34 14.89
CA ARG A 456 2.27 20.93 13.66
C ARG A 456 1.42 19.99 12.81
N TRP A 457 0.65 19.13 13.45
CA TRP A 457 -0.17 18.09 12.80
C TRP A 457 -1.66 18.46 12.73
N LYS A 458 -2.04 19.69 13.12
CA LYS A 458 -3.42 20.19 13.14
C LYS A 458 -4.41 19.23 13.83
N LEU A 459 -3.96 18.56 14.89
CA LEU A 459 -4.78 17.60 15.64
C LEU A 459 -5.84 18.32 16.49
N PRO A 460 -7.00 17.68 16.76
CA PRO A 460 -8.04 18.27 17.59
C PRO A 460 -7.56 18.53 19.03
N ARG A 461 -8.20 19.49 19.72
CA ARG A 461 -8.01 19.63 21.16
C ARG A 461 -8.71 18.48 21.89
N ARG A 462 -7.97 17.84 22.80
CA ARG A 462 -8.46 16.71 23.59
C ARG A 462 -9.53 17.13 24.58
#